data_AF-A0A7V8A527-F1
#
_entry.id   AF-A0A7V8A527-F1
#
_cell.length_a   1.000
_cell.length_b   1.000
_cell.length_c   1.000
_cell.angle_alpha   90.00
_cell.angle_beta   90.00
_cell.angle_gamma   90.00
#
_symmetry.space_group_name_H-M   'P 1'
#
loop_
_entity.id
_entity.type
_entity.pdbx_description
1 polymer ?
#
loop_
_entity_poly.entity_id
_entity_poly.type
_entity_poly.pdbx_seq_one_letter_code
_entity_poly.pdbx_strand_id
1 'polypeptide(L)'
;MNKKERQKLILNIIREQEIKTQSELVEVLEKRGLIATQATVSRDIKNLKLVKEVGVNGSIYRVSNNINAEITVNKQILKDIFFNTVVKIDNVEYLLVLHTRPGGAPNLAFYLDQEKIEGVIGTIAGDDTILVITNSKTATDKLLLNWREWLI
;
A
#
# COMPACT_ATOMS: atom_id res chain seq x y z
N MET A 1 5.34 -1.69 -26.18
CA MET A 1 4.49 -1.23 -25.05
C MET A 1 5.18 -1.51 -23.73
N ASN A 2 5.17 -0.57 -22.79
CA ASN A 2 5.85 -0.71 -21.49
C ASN A 2 5.04 -1.64 -20.55
N LYS A 3 5.72 -2.33 -19.63
CA LYS A 3 5.13 -3.21 -18.60
C LYS A 3 3.96 -2.54 -17.86
N LYS A 4 4.10 -1.26 -17.49
CA LYS A 4 3.05 -0.50 -16.77
C LYS A 4 1.75 -0.37 -17.58
N GLU A 5 1.85 -0.11 -18.88
CA GLU A 5 0.68 0.02 -19.76
C GLU A 5 -0.04 -1.32 -19.92
N ARG A 6 0.72 -2.42 -20.08
CA ARG A 6 0.16 -3.78 -20.14
C ARG A 6 -0.60 -4.12 -18.88
N GLN A 7 0.00 -3.85 -17.73
CA GLN A 7 -0.59 -4.13 -16.43
C GLN A 7 -1.87 -3.31 -16.20
N LYS A 8 -1.89 -2.03 -16.61
CA LYS A 8 -3.10 -1.21 -16.57
C LYS A 8 -4.22 -1.81 -17.42
N LEU A 9 -3.90 -2.29 -18.62
CA LEU A 9 -4.90 -2.91 -19.48
C LEU A 9 -5.42 -4.25 -18.93
N ILE A 10 -4.55 -5.08 -18.35
CA ILE A 10 -4.95 -6.33 -17.67
C ILE A 10 -5.99 -6.03 -16.58
N LEU A 11 -5.77 -4.99 -15.77
CA LEU A 11 -6.72 -4.56 -14.75
C LEU A 11 -8.06 -4.11 -15.33
N ASN A 12 -8.06 -3.37 -16.46
CA ASN A 12 -9.28 -2.97 -17.14
C ASN A 12 -10.06 -4.18 -17.68
N ILE A 13 -9.39 -5.12 -18.34
CA ILE A 13 -10.00 -6.35 -18.87
C ILE A 13 -10.70 -7.13 -17.76
N ILE A 14 -10.04 -7.32 -16.61
CA ILE A 14 -10.57 -8.08 -15.47
C ILE A 14 -11.76 -7.38 -14.80
N ARG A 15 -11.88 -6.06 -14.94
CA ARG A 15 -13.05 -5.29 -14.47
C ARG A 15 -14.22 -5.34 -15.43
N GLU A 16 -13.94 -5.40 -16.73
CA GLU A 16 -14.94 -5.34 -17.81
C GLU A 16 -15.55 -6.71 -18.12
N GLN A 17 -14.80 -7.80 -17.92
CA GLN A 17 -15.24 -9.16 -18.26
C GLN A 17 -14.62 -10.23 -17.35
N GLU A 18 -15.33 -11.35 -17.20
CA GLU A 18 -14.85 -12.50 -16.44
C GLU A 18 -13.76 -13.26 -17.21
N ILE A 19 -12.61 -13.48 -16.57
CA ILE A 19 -11.49 -14.23 -17.14
C ILE A 19 -11.23 -15.46 -16.29
N LYS A 20 -11.34 -16.66 -16.86
CA LYS A 20 -11.21 -17.95 -16.16
C LYS A 20 -9.80 -18.52 -16.22
N THR A 21 -9.04 -18.20 -17.28
CA THR A 21 -7.71 -18.78 -17.51
C THR A 21 -6.69 -17.73 -17.96
N GLN A 22 -5.40 -18.06 -17.80
CA GLN A 22 -4.33 -17.18 -18.29
C GLN A 22 -4.29 -17.12 -19.82
N SER A 23 -4.62 -18.23 -20.50
CA SER A 23 -4.68 -18.29 -21.96
C SER A 23 -5.79 -17.38 -22.50
N GLU A 24 -6.95 -17.38 -21.85
CA GLU A 24 -8.04 -16.46 -22.19
C GLU A 24 -7.62 -14.99 -22.04
N LEU A 25 -6.86 -14.65 -21.00
CA LEU A 25 -6.32 -13.29 -20.84
C LEU A 25 -5.34 -12.92 -21.95
N VAL A 26 -4.50 -13.87 -22.40
CA VAL A 26 -3.60 -13.69 -23.54
C VAL A 26 -4.40 -13.39 -24.81
N GLU A 27 -5.43 -14.19 -25.11
CA GLU A 27 -6.28 -14.00 -26.30
C GLU A 27 -6.97 -12.63 -26.30
N VAL A 28 -7.45 -12.17 -25.15
CA VAL A 28 -8.11 -10.85 -25.04
C VAL A 28 -7.10 -9.72 -25.22
N LEU A 29 -5.88 -9.86 -24.69
CA LEU A 29 -4.81 -8.90 -24.92
C LEU A 29 -4.43 -8.84 -26.41
N GLU A 30 -4.31 -9.98 -27.08
CA GLU A 30 -4.00 -10.06 -28.51
C GLU A 30 -5.09 -9.40 -29.36
N LYS A 31 -6.37 -9.62 -29.05
CA LYS A 31 -7.50 -8.92 -29.71
C LYS A 31 -7.47 -7.41 -29.54
N ARG A 32 -6.86 -6.91 -28.45
CA ARG A 32 -6.63 -5.47 -28.21
C ARG A 32 -5.28 -4.98 -28.78
N GLY A 33 -4.64 -5.76 -29.65
CA GLY A 33 -3.40 -5.41 -30.36
C GLY A 33 -2.13 -5.67 -29.55
N LEU A 34 -2.18 -6.49 -28.49
CA LEU A 34 -1.06 -6.69 -27.59
C LEU A 34 -0.65 -8.14 -27.47
N ILE A 35 0.52 -8.44 -28.04
CA ILE A 35 1.13 -9.76 -27.99
C ILE A 35 1.83 -9.93 -26.65
N ALA A 36 1.36 -10.89 -25.85
CA ALA A 36 1.97 -11.26 -24.58
C ALA A 36 1.98 -12.79 -24.45
N THR A 37 3.08 -13.36 -23.97
CA THR A 37 3.14 -14.80 -23.72
C THR A 37 2.44 -15.16 -22.42
N GLN A 38 1.99 -16.42 -22.32
CA GLN A 38 1.40 -16.93 -21.08
C GLN A 38 2.37 -16.82 -19.88
N ALA A 39 3.69 -16.97 -20.09
CA ALA A 39 4.69 -16.72 -19.05
C ALA A 39 4.74 -15.24 -18.59
N THR A 40 4.59 -14.30 -19.53
CA THR A 40 4.54 -12.86 -19.22
C THR A 40 3.29 -12.51 -18.44
N VAL A 41 2.13 -13.00 -18.90
CA VAL A 41 0.84 -12.81 -18.22
C VAL A 41 0.83 -13.45 -16.84
N SER A 42 1.42 -14.64 -16.68
CA SER A 42 1.56 -15.30 -15.37
C SER A 42 2.37 -14.46 -14.38
N ARG A 43 3.49 -13.87 -14.82
CA ARG A 43 4.27 -12.94 -13.99
C ARG A 43 3.48 -11.68 -13.68
N ASP A 44 2.73 -11.12 -14.62
CA ASP A 44 1.92 -9.93 -14.38
C ASP A 44 0.75 -10.20 -13.43
N ILE A 45 0.09 -11.35 -13.52
CA ILE A 45 -0.93 -11.81 -12.56
C ILE A 45 -0.35 -11.85 -11.14
N LYS A 46 0.85 -12.42 -10.98
CA LYS A 46 1.55 -12.44 -9.69
C LYS A 46 1.90 -11.02 -9.21
N ASN A 47 2.45 -10.17 -10.09
CA ASN A 47 2.84 -8.80 -9.75
C ASN A 47 1.63 -7.93 -9.38
N LEU A 48 0.50 -8.13 -10.06
CA LEU A 48 -0.76 -7.44 -9.84
C LEU A 48 -1.59 -8.03 -8.68
N LYS A 49 -1.11 -9.11 -8.05
CA LYS A 49 -1.78 -9.81 -6.95
C LYS A 49 -3.22 -10.20 -7.31
N LEU A 50 -3.44 -10.60 -8.56
CA LEU A 50 -4.72 -11.10 -9.01
C LEU A 50 -4.98 -12.48 -8.41
N VAL A 51 -6.18 -12.67 -7.86
CA VAL A 51 -6.58 -13.93 -7.23
C VAL A 51 -7.64 -14.62 -8.06
N LYS A 52 -7.69 -15.94 -7.97
CA LYS A 52 -8.76 -16.73 -8.57
C LYS A 52 -9.88 -16.88 -7.56
N GLU A 53 -10.97 -16.15 -7.74
CA GLU A 53 -12.15 -16.23 -6.90
C GLU A 53 -13.05 -17.35 -7.40
N VAL A 54 -13.51 -18.21 -6.50
CA VAL A 54 -14.41 -19.32 -6.82
C VAL A 54 -15.84 -18.83 -6.71
N GLY A 55 -16.54 -18.72 -7.83
CA GLY A 55 -17.95 -18.38 -7.91
C GLY A 55 -18.82 -19.58 -8.29
N VAL A 56 -20.13 -19.34 -8.31
CA VAL A 56 -21.15 -20.35 -8.67
C VAL A 56 -20.94 -20.92 -10.08
N ASN A 57 -20.40 -20.12 -11.00
CA ASN A 57 -20.17 -20.49 -12.41
C ASN A 57 -18.70 -20.84 -12.73
N GLY A 58 -17.91 -21.16 -11.69
CA GLY A 58 -16.50 -21.50 -11.81
C GLY A 58 -15.57 -20.42 -11.25
N SER A 59 -14.27 -20.60 -11.48
CA SER A 59 -13.24 -19.73 -10.91
C SER A 59 -12.77 -18.67 -11.91
N ILE A 60 -12.76 -17.40 -11.49
CA ILE A 60 -12.41 -16.24 -12.32
C ILE A 60 -11.31 -15.41 -11.65
N TYR A 61 -10.49 -14.75 -12.45
CA TYR A 61 -9.53 -13.77 -11.94
C TYR A 61 -10.24 -12.51 -11.52
N ARG A 62 -9.93 -12.02 -10.33
CA ARG A 62 -10.31 -10.69 -9.86
C ARG A 62 -9.10 -9.98 -9.26
N VAL A 63 -9.16 -8.64 -9.26
CA VAL A 63 -8.32 -7.85 -8.37
C VAL A 63 -8.67 -8.27 -6.95
N SER A 64 -7.65 -8.54 -6.12
CA SER A 64 -7.90 -8.89 -4.74
C SER A 64 -8.59 -7.73 -4.04
N ASN A 65 -9.91 -7.79 -3.89
CA ASN A 65 -10.69 -6.87 -3.06
C ASN A 65 -10.51 -7.16 -1.57
N ASN A 66 -9.43 -7.86 -1.18
CA ASN A 66 -9.05 -7.91 0.21
C ASN A 66 -8.55 -6.51 0.60
N ILE A 67 -9.51 -5.65 0.99
CA ILE A 67 -9.28 -4.43 1.75
C ILE A 67 -8.27 -4.73 2.86
N ASN A 68 -8.38 -5.91 3.50
CA ASN A 68 -7.42 -6.39 4.49
C ASN A 68 -6.01 -6.62 3.94
N ALA A 69 -5.82 -7.12 2.72
CA ALA A 69 -4.51 -7.34 2.12
C ALA A 69 -3.88 -6.03 1.62
N GLU A 70 -4.66 -5.11 1.04
CA GLU A 70 -4.17 -3.77 0.68
C GLU A 70 -3.83 -2.95 1.94
N ILE A 71 -4.67 -2.95 2.96
CA ILE A 71 -4.38 -2.32 4.27
C ILE A 71 -3.15 -2.94 4.92
N THR A 72 -3.01 -4.27 4.90
CA THR A 72 -1.82 -4.94 5.46
C THR A 72 -0.55 -4.56 4.70
N VAL A 73 -0.62 -4.46 3.37
CA VAL A 73 0.51 -4.06 2.53
C VAL A 73 0.89 -2.59 2.78
N ASN A 74 -0.08 -1.69 2.83
CA ASN A 74 0.19 -0.27 3.09
C ASN A 74 0.74 -0.05 4.51
N LYS A 75 0.20 -0.76 5.50
CA LYS A 75 0.71 -0.74 6.87
C LYS A 75 2.13 -1.30 6.98
N GLN A 76 2.47 -2.35 6.21
CA GLN A 76 3.83 -2.87 6.16
C GLN A 76 4.79 -1.87 5.51
N ILE A 77 4.38 -1.23 4.40
CA ILE A 77 5.19 -0.18 3.75
C ILE A 77 5.44 0.98 4.71
N LEU A 78 4.40 1.45 5.43
CA LEU A 78 4.58 2.50 6.43
C LEU A 78 5.58 2.06 7.52
N LYS A 79 5.46 0.83 8.04
CA LYS A 79 6.41 0.30 9.04
C LYS A 79 7.84 0.29 8.51
N ASP A 80 8.06 -0.17 7.29
CA ASP A 80 9.39 -0.24 6.69
C ASP A 80 9.98 1.16 6.50
N ILE A 81 9.18 2.12 6.02
CA ILE A 81 9.60 3.52 5.90
C ILE A 81 9.91 4.10 7.28
N PHE A 82 9.03 3.86 8.26
CA PHE A 82 9.18 4.34 9.63
C PHE A 82 10.50 3.85 10.24
N PHE A 83 10.75 2.53 10.21
CA PHE A 83 11.96 1.91 10.75
C PHE A 83 13.24 2.46 10.12
N ASN A 84 13.25 2.67 8.80
CA ASN A 84 14.43 3.16 8.09
C ASN A 84 14.67 4.68 8.27
N THR A 85 13.65 5.41 8.71
CA THR A 85 13.63 6.88 8.71
C THR A 85 13.74 7.46 10.11
N VAL A 86 13.00 6.93 11.07
CA VAL A 86 12.91 7.46 12.44
C VAL A 86 14.11 7.02 13.28
N VAL A 87 14.72 7.96 13.97
CA VAL A 87 15.87 7.71 14.87
C VAL A 87 15.50 7.89 16.35
N LYS A 88 14.48 8.69 16.65
CA LYS A 88 14.03 8.97 18.02
C LYS A 88 12.56 9.41 18.02
N ILE A 89 11.85 9.07 19.10
CA ILE A 89 10.47 9.50 19.36
C ILE A 89 10.38 10.11 20.76
N ASP A 90 9.95 11.36 20.84
CA ASP A 90 9.60 12.06 22.08
C ASP A 90 8.10 12.43 22.08
N ASN A 91 7.56 12.81 23.23
CA ASN A 91 6.17 13.23 23.35
C ASN A 91 5.97 14.28 24.47
N VAL A 92 4.93 15.10 24.31
CA VAL A 92 4.41 16.00 25.35
C VAL A 92 2.91 16.16 25.20
N GLU A 93 2.14 15.78 26.22
CA GLU A 93 0.67 15.85 26.23
C GLU A 93 0.00 15.26 24.97
N TYR A 94 -0.45 16.11 24.05
CA TYR A 94 -1.15 15.75 22.81
C TYR A 94 -0.24 15.67 21.59
N LEU A 95 1.08 15.83 21.78
CA LEU A 95 2.07 15.96 20.72
C LEU A 95 3.08 14.82 20.76
N LEU A 96 3.41 14.31 19.58
CA LEU A 96 4.54 13.41 19.33
C LEU A 96 5.55 14.12 18.45
N VAL A 97 6.83 13.96 18.76
CA VAL A 97 7.94 14.48 17.96
C VAL A 97 8.75 13.31 17.44
N LEU A 98 8.73 13.12 16.13
CA LEU A 98 9.53 12.11 15.44
C LEU A 98 10.77 12.78 14.89
N HIS A 99 11.94 12.37 15.36
CA HIS A 99 13.21 12.74 14.74
C HIS A 99 13.57 11.70 13.69
N THR A 100 13.96 12.17 12.50
CA THR A 100 14.29 11.34 11.37
C THR A 100 15.74 11.54 10.94
N ARG A 101 16.22 10.69 10.03
CA ARG A 101 17.40 11.01 9.23
C ARG A 101 17.15 12.27 8.37
N PRO A 102 18.19 13.04 8.00
CA PRO A 102 18.04 14.23 7.16
C PRO A 102 17.24 13.97 5.88
N GLY A 103 16.33 14.89 5.54
CA GLY A 103 15.40 14.78 4.41
C GLY A 103 14.32 13.70 4.53
N GLY A 104 14.26 12.95 5.64
CA GLY A 104 13.33 11.85 5.83
C GLY A 104 11.92 12.26 6.26
N ALA A 105 11.79 13.42 6.91
CA ALA A 105 10.53 13.83 7.55
C ALA A 105 9.38 14.04 6.55
N PRO A 106 9.55 14.72 5.39
CA PRO A 106 8.42 14.95 4.47
C PRO A 106 7.82 13.67 3.90
N ASN A 107 8.68 12.68 3.55
CA ASN A 107 8.22 11.41 3.00
C ASN A 107 7.44 10.61 4.04
N LEU A 108 7.95 10.48 5.27
CA LEU A 108 7.27 9.75 6.32
C LEU A 108 5.93 10.42 6.70
N ALA A 109 5.90 11.75 6.82
CA ALA A 109 4.66 12.49 7.11
C ALA A 109 3.56 12.24 6.07
N PHE A 110 3.92 12.22 4.78
CA PHE A 110 2.99 11.88 3.70
C PHE A 110 2.30 10.52 3.93
N TYR A 111 3.06 9.49 4.30
CA TYR A 111 2.48 8.17 4.57
C TYR A 111 1.66 8.13 5.86
N LEU A 112 2.08 8.83 6.92
CA LEU A 112 1.31 8.94 8.16
C LEU A 112 -0.08 9.57 7.91
N ASP A 113 -0.14 10.61 7.09
CA ASP A 113 -1.41 11.29 6.75
C ASP A 113 -2.32 10.41 5.88
N GLN A 114 -1.75 9.65 4.93
CA GLN A 114 -2.53 8.74 4.06
C GLN A 114 -3.20 7.60 4.84
N GLU A 115 -2.54 7.08 5.87
CA GLU A 115 -3.06 5.96 6.69
C GLU A 115 -4.24 6.34 7.59
N LYS A 116 -4.57 7.64 7.73
CA LYS A 116 -5.69 8.14 8.56
C LYS A 116 -5.70 7.49 9.95
N ILE A 117 -4.54 7.52 10.61
CA ILE A 117 -4.31 6.85 11.89
C ILE A 117 -5.28 7.40 12.94
N GLU A 118 -6.04 6.50 13.57
CA GLU A 118 -7.01 6.86 14.59
C GLU A 118 -6.33 7.63 15.74
N GLY A 119 -6.91 8.78 16.09
CA GLY A 119 -6.40 9.65 17.15
C GLY A 119 -5.39 10.70 16.68
N VAL A 120 -4.86 10.60 15.46
CA VAL A 120 -4.04 11.66 14.85
C VAL A 120 -4.95 12.70 14.19
N ILE A 121 -4.75 13.97 14.55
CA ILE A 121 -5.42 15.13 13.93
C ILE A 121 -4.68 15.53 12.64
N GLY A 122 -3.35 15.49 12.67
CA GLY A 122 -2.51 15.78 11.51
C GLY A 122 -1.03 15.82 11.85
N THR A 123 -0.21 16.02 10.82
CA THR A 123 1.25 16.11 10.93
C THR A 123 1.81 17.40 10.31
N ILE A 124 2.95 17.87 10.82
CA ILE A 124 3.73 18.96 10.23
C ILE A 124 5.18 18.47 10.12
N ALA A 125 5.71 18.44 8.91
CA ALA A 125 7.08 18.02 8.64
C ALA A 125 8.02 19.20 8.40
N GLY A 126 9.16 19.18 9.06
CA GLY A 126 10.37 19.89 8.65
C GLY A 126 11.22 19.03 7.71
N ASP A 127 12.55 19.17 7.80
CA ASP A 127 13.49 18.32 7.05
C ASP A 127 13.78 16.98 7.75
N ASP A 128 14.07 17.03 9.05
CA ASP A 128 14.50 15.91 9.88
C ASP A 128 13.60 15.69 11.11
N THR A 129 12.49 16.40 11.20
CA THR A 129 11.59 16.36 12.36
C THR A 129 10.13 16.43 11.92
N ILE A 130 9.26 15.59 12.49
CA ILE A 130 7.81 15.63 12.29
C ILE A 130 7.14 15.89 13.63
N LEU A 131 6.28 16.91 13.67
CA LEU A 131 5.33 17.10 14.75
C LEU A 131 4.02 16.39 14.39
N VAL A 132 3.57 15.49 15.25
CA VAL A 132 2.31 14.77 15.11
C VAL A 132 1.37 15.25 16.22
N ILE A 133 0.17 15.71 15.83
CA ILE A 133 -0.83 16.26 16.74
C ILE A 133 -1.93 15.21 16.92
N THR A 134 -2.28 14.91 18.17
CA THR A 134 -3.32 13.93 18.50
C THR A 134 -4.52 14.58 19.20
N ASN A 135 -5.66 13.87 19.21
CA ASN A 135 -6.90 14.36 19.82
C ASN A 135 -6.99 14.14 21.34
N SER A 136 -6.05 13.39 21.93
CA SER A 136 -6.05 13.08 23.36
C SER A 136 -4.67 12.60 23.80
N LYS A 137 -4.35 12.84 25.09
CA LYS A 137 -3.14 12.28 25.71
C LYS A 137 -3.12 10.74 25.62
N THR A 138 -4.27 10.09 25.77
CA THR A 138 -4.40 8.64 25.62
C THR A 138 -4.02 8.16 24.21
N ALA A 139 -4.41 8.88 23.16
CA ALA A 139 -3.98 8.57 21.80
C ALA A 139 -2.46 8.73 21.63
N THR A 140 -1.89 9.81 22.18
CA THR A 140 -0.43 10.01 22.21
C THR A 140 0.30 8.85 22.88
N ASP A 141 -0.11 8.45 24.08
CA ASP A 141 0.53 7.38 24.85
C ASP A 141 0.44 6.02 24.11
N LYS A 142 -0.72 5.73 23.49
CA LYS A 142 -0.93 4.51 22.69
C LYS A 142 -0.06 4.48 21.44
N LEU A 143 0.02 5.59 20.72
CA LEU A 143 0.85 5.71 19.51
C LEU A 143 2.33 5.62 19.85
N LEU A 144 2.77 6.26 20.93
CA LEU A 144 4.15 6.18 21.42
C LEU A 144 4.58 4.74 21.65
N LEU A 145 3.75 3.95 22.34
CA LEU A 145 4.03 2.53 22.61
C LEU A 145 4.16 1.75 21.29
N ASN A 146 3.14 1.85 20.43
CA ASN A 146 3.09 1.12 19.16
C ASN A 146 4.24 1.47 18.22
N TRP A 147 4.61 2.75 18.13
CA TRP A 147 5.67 3.20 17.22
C TRP A 147 7.08 2.93 17.75
N ARG A 148 7.25 2.84 19.08
CA ARG A 148 8.50 2.33 19.65
C ARG A 148 8.72 0.86 19.33
N GLU A 149 7.66 0.05 19.31
CA GLU A 149 7.76 -1.35 18.86
C GLU A 149 8.19 -1.47 17.40
N TRP A 150 7.92 -0.47 16.56
CA TRP A 150 8.35 -0.46 15.16
C TRP A 150 9.82 -0.13 14.98
N LEU A 151 10.53 0.29 16.03
CA LEU A 151 11.96 0.59 16.01
C LEU A 151 12.84 -0.58 16.49
N ILE A 152 12.22 -1.69 16.92
CA ILE A 152 12.88 -2.92 17.39
C ILE A 152 12.90 -3.94 16.25
#